data_AF-A0A2L1S643-F1
#
_entry.id   AF-A0A2L1S643-F1
#
_cell.length_a   1.000
_cell.length_b   1.000
_cell.length_c   1.000
_cell.angle_alpha   90.00
_cell.angle_beta   90.00
_cell.angle_gamma   90.00
#
_symmetry.space_group_name_H-M   'P 1'
#
loop_
_entity.id
_entity.type
_entity.pdbx_description
1 polymer ?
#
loop_
_entity_poly.entity_id
_entity_poly.type
_entity_poly.pdbx_seq_one_letter_code
_entity_poly.pdbx_strand_id
1 'polypeptide(L)'
;MSTSAPLNYYWDTCVFTAHLVDERHQHGNVVDDIQQLLGDAQAGRCRIYCSTISIAEITTPTLAASNVGTFQDFLRDFRGVVVTVDASPIIMEMASRLRGQEYRKGEAFRKLGTADAIHLATAIGLSEIYGVDVEAFHTFDRGKRRGEDGGKGLPLIGFETWSEGCLADPLVAKVRAMKRGLPLHPSPNMLAGR
;
A
#
# COMPACT_ATOMS: atom_id res chain seq x y z
N MET A 1 30.56 -9.97 -8.40
CA MET A 1 29.44 -9.05 -8.71
C MET A 1 28.89 -8.56 -7.38
N SER A 2 28.97 -7.26 -7.09
CA SER A 2 28.40 -6.70 -5.87
C SER A 2 26.89 -6.67 -6.04
N THR A 3 26.17 -7.67 -5.52
CA THR A 3 24.71 -7.65 -5.50
C THR A 3 24.28 -6.61 -4.47
N SER A 4 23.78 -5.46 -4.92
CA SER A 4 23.07 -4.53 -4.06
C SER A 4 21.92 -5.28 -3.36
N ALA A 5 21.64 -4.94 -2.11
CA ALA A 5 20.48 -5.48 -1.42
C ALA A 5 19.19 -5.25 -2.25
N PRO A 6 18.23 -6.17 -2.23
CA PRO A 6 16.98 -5.99 -2.95
C PRO A 6 16.22 -4.78 -2.41
N LEU A 7 15.51 -4.07 -3.29
CA LEU A 7 14.61 -2.98 -2.88
C LEU A 7 13.39 -3.55 -2.14
N ASN A 8 12.88 -2.83 -1.13
CA ASN A 8 11.68 -3.25 -0.40
C ASN A 8 10.53 -2.29 -0.70
N TYR A 9 9.42 -2.82 -1.22
CA TYR A 9 8.20 -2.07 -1.45
C TYR A 9 7.12 -2.51 -0.47
N TYR A 10 6.26 -1.58 -0.06
CA TYR A 10 5.03 -1.91 0.64
C TYR A 10 3.84 -1.68 -0.28
N TRP A 11 2.93 -2.63 -0.39
CA TRP A 11 1.72 -2.51 -1.20
C TRP A 11 0.48 -2.46 -0.31
N ASP A 12 -0.32 -1.42 -0.53
CA ASP A 12 -1.72 -1.33 -0.11
C ASP A 12 -2.57 -2.34 -0.91
N THR A 13 -3.70 -2.74 -0.34
CA THR A 13 -4.65 -3.68 -0.95
C THR A 13 -5.08 -3.26 -2.35
N CYS A 14 -5.31 -1.97 -2.59
CA CYS A 14 -5.76 -1.48 -3.89
C CYS A 14 -4.78 -1.79 -5.04
N VAL A 15 -3.49 -1.97 -4.75
CA VAL A 15 -2.49 -2.36 -5.76
C VAL A 15 -2.72 -3.79 -6.22
N PHE A 16 -2.95 -4.72 -5.28
CA PHE A 16 -3.27 -6.10 -5.61
C PHE A 16 -4.59 -6.21 -6.36
N THR A 17 -5.64 -5.51 -5.88
CA THR A 17 -6.94 -5.51 -6.56
C THR A 17 -6.80 -5.05 -8.00
N ALA A 18 -6.14 -3.91 -8.25
CA ALA A 18 -5.95 -3.37 -9.59
C ALA A 18 -5.31 -4.36 -10.56
N HIS A 19 -4.34 -5.15 -10.08
CA HIS A 19 -3.69 -6.18 -10.88
C HIS A 19 -4.57 -7.41 -11.08
N LEU A 20 -5.16 -7.93 -10.02
CA LEU A 20 -5.90 -9.19 -10.05
C LEU A 20 -7.17 -9.10 -10.89
N VAL A 21 -7.86 -7.96 -10.88
CA VAL A 21 -9.13 -7.77 -11.62
C VAL A 21 -8.97 -6.97 -12.91
N ASP A 22 -7.73 -6.75 -13.35
CA ASP A 22 -7.39 -6.02 -14.56
C ASP A 22 -8.03 -4.62 -14.65
N GLU A 23 -7.77 -3.77 -13.66
CA GLU A 23 -8.28 -2.39 -13.63
C GLU A 23 -7.56 -1.45 -14.63
N ARG A 24 -7.07 -1.95 -15.77
CA ARG A 24 -6.43 -1.12 -16.82
C ARG A 24 -7.33 0.02 -17.30
N HIS A 25 -8.65 -0.20 -17.32
CA HIS A 25 -9.61 0.86 -17.66
C HIS A 25 -9.58 2.04 -16.66
N GLN A 26 -9.17 1.81 -15.41
CA GLN A 26 -9.09 2.81 -14.35
C GLN A 26 -7.66 3.37 -14.18
N HIS A 27 -6.65 2.52 -14.37
CA HIS A 27 -5.26 2.83 -14.03
C HIS A 27 -4.28 2.83 -15.22
N GLY A 28 -4.75 2.49 -16.42
CA GLY A 28 -3.95 2.42 -17.64
C GLY A 28 -2.76 1.47 -17.49
N ASN A 29 -1.64 1.87 -18.08
CA ASN A 29 -0.41 1.07 -18.15
C ASN A 29 0.25 0.83 -16.78
N VAL A 30 -0.19 1.51 -15.71
CA VAL A 30 0.34 1.26 -14.35
C VAL A 30 0.04 -0.19 -13.91
N VAL A 31 -1.01 -0.81 -14.44
CA VAL A 31 -1.30 -2.23 -14.17
C VAL A 31 -0.21 -3.14 -14.74
N ASP A 32 0.38 -2.78 -15.89
CA ASP A 32 1.48 -3.55 -16.50
C ASP A 32 2.80 -3.35 -15.76
N ASP A 33 2.97 -2.20 -15.10
CA ASP A 33 4.10 -1.96 -14.19
C ASP A 33 4.01 -2.83 -12.93
N ILE A 34 2.81 -3.09 -12.40
CA ILE A 34 2.62 -4.02 -11.28
C ILE A 34 3.10 -5.43 -11.67
N GLN A 35 2.75 -5.90 -12.88
CA GLN A 35 3.22 -7.19 -13.39
C GLN A 35 4.75 -7.22 -13.54
N GLN A 36 5.37 -6.14 -13.99
CA GLN A 36 6.84 -6.04 -14.08
C GLN A 36 7.48 -6.08 -12.68
N LEU A 37 6.93 -5.35 -11.71
CA LEU A 37 7.40 -5.37 -10.32
C LEU A 37 7.31 -6.77 -9.69
N LEU A 38 6.25 -7.54 -9.98
CA LEU A 38 6.15 -8.94 -9.57
C LEU A 38 7.24 -9.81 -10.20
N GLY A 39 7.55 -9.60 -11.49
CA GLY A 39 8.65 -10.27 -12.17
C GLY A 39 10.02 -9.91 -11.59
N ASP A 40 10.22 -8.64 -11.22
CA ASP A 40 11.40 -8.16 -10.51
C ASP A 40 11.55 -8.82 -9.14
N ALA A 41 10.44 -8.98 -8.41
CA ALA A 41 10.43 -9.64 -7.12
C ALA A 41 10.80 -11.13 -7.25
N GLN A 42 10.23 -11.84 -8.23
CA GLN A 42 10.59 -13.22 -8.57
C GLN A 42 12.06 -13.38 -8.98
N ALA A 43 12.63 -12.37 -9.66
CA ALA A 43 14.03 -12.34 -10.01
C ALA A 43 14.96 -11.89 -8.87
N GLY A 44 14.43 -11.63 -7.66
CA GLY A 44 15.20 -11.22 -6.48
C GLY A 44 15.70 -9.77 -6.54
N ARG A 45 15.17 -8.93 -7.44
CA ARG A 45 15.51 -7.50 -7.53
C ARG A 45 14.82 -6.65 -6.47
N CYS A 46 13.64 -7.08 -6.03
CA CYS A 46 12.91 -6.44 -4.95
C CYS A 46 12.15 -7.47 -4.09
N ARG A 47 11.56 -6.98 -3.00
CA ARG A 47 10.59 -7.68 -2.17
C ARG A 47 9.36 -6.80 -1.99
N ILE A 48 8.20 -7.43 -1.92
CA ILE A 48 6.93 -6.75 -1.73
C ILE A 48 6.37 -7.17 -0.38
N TYR A 49 5.99 -6.19 0.44
CA TYR A 49 5.39 -6.40 1.74
C TYR A 49 3.96 -5.91 1.73
N CYS A 50 3.08 -6.54 2.50
CA CYS A 50 1.72 -6.04 2.76
C CYS A 50 1.27 -6.47 4.16
N SER A 51 0.20 -5.85 4.66
CA SER A 51 -0.43 -6.27 5.92
C SER A 51 -1.31 -7.49 5.69
N THR A 52 -1.43 -8.38 6.68
CA THR A 52 -2.40 -9.48 6.62
C THR A 52 -3.85 -9.00 6.56
N ILE A 53 -4.14 -7.72 6.89
CA ILE A 53 -5.47 -7.11 6.66
C ILE A 53 -5.91 -7.21 5.20
N SER A 54 -4.97 -7.22 4.24
CA SER A 54 -5.28 -7.35 2.81
C SER A 54 -6.02 -8.65 2.49
N ILE A 55 -5.84 -9.70 3.30
CA ILE A 55 -6.59 -10.96 3.17
C ILE A 55 -8.07 -10.76 3.43
N ALA A 56 -8.43 -9.88 4.37
CA ALA A 56 -9.82 -9.55 4.69
C ALA A 56 -10.42 -8.55 3.69
N GLU A 57 -9.60 -7.68 3.09
CA GLU A 57 -10.06 -6.68 2.14
C GLU A 57 -10.23 -7.23 0.71
N ILE A 58 -9.40 -8.18 0.30
CA ILE A 58 -9.47 -8.83 -1.01
C ILE A 58 -10.33 -10.09 -0.90
N THR A 59 -11.64 -9.88 -0.94
CA THR A 59 -12.63 -10.95 -0.80
C THR A 59 -12.87 -11.71 -2.11
N THR A 60 -13.44 -12.92 -2.03
CA THR A 60 -13.84 -13.69 -3.22
C THR A 60 -14.78 -12.91 -4.16
N PRO A 61 -15.79 -12.16 -3.66
CA PRO A 61 -16.57 -11.26 -4.53
C PRO A 61 -15.74 -10.22 -5.27
N THR A 62 -14.71 -9.65 -4.63
CA THR A 62 -13.79 -8.71 -5.29
C THR A 62 -13.10 -9.38 -6.49
N LEU A 63 -12.76 -10.66 -6.36
CA LEU A 63 -12.03 -11.45 -7.36
C LEU A 63 -12.93 -12.19 -8.35
N ALA A 64 -14.25 -12.02 -8.30
CA ALA A 64 -15.19 -12.79 -9.14
C ALA A 64 -14.95 -12.62 -10.65
N ALA A 65 -14.37 -11.49 -11.08
CA ALA A 65 -13.99 -11.21 -12.46
C ALA A 65 -12.55 -11.58 -12.80
N SER A 66 -11.76 -12.01 -11.82
CA SER A 66 -10.35 -12.40 -12.03
C SER A 66 -10.23 -13.86 -12.47
N ASN A 67 -9.18 -14.16 -13.24
CA ASN A 67 -8.79 -15.54 -13.56
C ASN A 67 -7.97 -16.20 -12.43
N VAL A 68 -7.76 -15.48 -11.34
CA VAL A 68 -7.00 -15.94 -10.17
C VAL A 68 -8.02 -16.47 -9.16
N GLY A 69 -7.76 -17.62 -8.54
CA GLY A 69 -8.70 -18.25 -7.61
C GLY A 69 -9.04 -17.35 -6.42
N THR A 70 -8.27 -17.46 -5.36
CA THR A 70 -8.38 -16.62 -4.15
C THR A 70 -7.14 -15.75 -3.98
N PHE A 71 -7.19 -14.73 -3.12
CA PHE A 71 -6.00 -13.97 -2.77
C PHE A 71 -4.93 -14.85 -2.10
N GLN A 72 -5.34 -15.89 -1.37
CA GLN A 72 -4.44 -16.88 -0.80
C GLN A 72 -3.74 -17.72 -1.88
N ASP A 73 -4.41 -18.01 -2.99
CA ASP A 73 -3.76 -18.68 -4.13
C ASP A 73 -2.70 -17.78 -4.75
N PHE A 74 -3.00 -16.49 -4.95
CA PHE A 74 -2.00 -15.50 -5.38
C PHE A 74 -0.80 -15.45 -4.43
N LEU A 75 -1.02 -15.33 -3.11
CA LEU A 75 0.05 -15.30 -2.12
C LEU A 75 0.87 -16.60 -2.12
N ARG A 76 0.26 -17.74 -2.46
CA ARG A 76 0.96 -19.02 -2.59
C ARG A 76 1.84 -19.04 -3.84
N ASP A 77 1.36 -18.51 -4.95
CA ASP A 77 2.11 -18.45 -6.22
C ASP A 77 3.29 -17.47 -6.13
N PHE A 78 3.15 -16.41 -5.34
CA PHE A 78 4.20 -15.42 -5.05
C PHE A 78 4.87 -15.61 -3.68
N ARG A 79 4.83 -16.84 -3.14
CA ARG A 79 5.44 -17.15 -1.86
C ARG A 79 6.94 -16.84 -1.90
N GLY A 80 7.42 -16.11 -0.89
CA GLY A 80 8.83 -15.74 -0.74
C GLY A 80 9.20 -14.41 -1.41
N VAL A 81 8.31 -13.82 -2.22
CA VAL A 81 8.53 -12.49 -2.82
C VAL A 81 7.47 -11.48 -2.43
N VAL A 82 6.23 -11.93 -2.18
CA VAL A 82 5.21 -11.17 -1.44
C VAL A 82 5.17 -11.67 -0.01
N VAL A 83 5.49 -10.80 0.95
CA VAL A 83 5.63 -11.09 2.37
C VAL A 83 4.51 -10.39 3.14
N THR A 84 3.62 -11.19 3.73
CA THR A 84 2.59 -10.66 4.63
C THR A 84 3.16 -10.38 6.00
N VAL A 85 2.78 -9.24 6.59
CA VAL A 85 3.16 -8.82 7.93
C VAL A 85 1.92 -8.82 8.81
N ASP A 86 1.98 -9.55 9.92
CA ASP A 86 0.87 -9.62 10.86
C ASP A 86 0.61 -8.28 11.53
N ALA A 87 -0.67 -7.95 11.70
CA ALA A 87 -1.13 -6.82 12.49
C ALA A 87 -0.95 -7.12 14.00
N SER A 88 0.30 -7.12 14.46
CA SER A 88 0.65 -7.36 15.86
C SER A 88 0.05 -6.28 16.79
N PRO A 89 -0.04 -6.52 18.11
CA PRO A 89 -0.53 -5.51 19.05
C PRO A 89 0.20 -4.16 18.95
N ILE A 90 1.52 -4.16 18.67
CA ILE A 90 2.32 -2.94 18.48
C ILE A 90 1.87 -2.19 17.22
N ILE A 91 1.67 -2.90 16.11
CA ILE A 91 1.15 -2.32 14.86
C ILE A 91 -0.26 -1.77 15.06
N MET A 92 -1.11 -2.48 15.79
CA MET A 92 -2.49 -2.04 16.08
C MET A 92 -2.53 -0.82 16.99
N GLU A 93 -1.62 -0.71 17.96
CA GLU A 93 -1.46 0.50 18.78
C GLU A 93 -1.03 1.70 17.91
N MET A 94 -0.04 1.52 17.03
CA MET A 94 0.36 2.55 16.06
C MET A 94 -0.81 2.96 15.15
N ALA A 95 -1.58 2.00 14.64
CA ALA A 95 -2.75 2.26 13.80
C ALA A 95 -3.83 3.02 14.56
N SER A 96 -4.13 2.64 15.80
CA SER A 96 -5.08 3.35 16.68
C SER A 96 -4.65 4.81 16.88
N ARG A 97 -3.37 5.04 17.18
CA ARG A 97 -2.81 6.39 17.34
C ARG A 97 -2.88 7.21 16.06
N LEU A 98 -2.55 6.64 14.91
CA LEU A 98 -2.68 7.30 13.60
C LEU A 98 -4.14 7.64 13.30
N ARG A 99 -5.07 6.74 13.57
CA ARG A 99 -6.50 6.95 13.33
C ARG A 99 -7.10 8.01 14.25
N GLY A 100 -6.58 8.16 15.46
CA GLY A 100 -7.04 9.13 16.46
C GLY A 100 -6.63 10.59 16.19
N GLN A 101 -5.82 10.85 15.16
CA GLN A 101 -5.34 12.20 14.85
C GLN A 101 -6.40 13.07 14.15
N GLU A 102 -6.23 14.39 14.24
CA GLU A 102 -7.04 15.34 13.50
C GLU A 102 -6.37 15.77 12.20
N TYR A 103 -6.70 15.10 11.10
CA TYR A 103 -6.16 15.44 9.79
C TYR A 103 -6.91 16.61 9.15
N ARG A 104 -6.21 17.73 9.01
CA ARG A 104 -6.77 19.02 8.55
C ARG A 104 -5.98 19.60 7.38
N LYS A 105 -6.71 20.30 6.51
CA LYS A 105 -6.20 21.16 5.44
C LYS A 105 -7.01 22.44 5.42
N GLY A 106 -6.51 23.50 6.05
CA GLY A 106 -7.31 24.66 6.43
C GLY A 106 -8.51 24.22 7.30
N GLU A 107 -9.71 24.68 6.94
CA GLU A 107 -10.96 24.32 7.63
C GLU A 107 -11.48 22.91 7.30
N ALA A 108 -10.90 22.24 6.30
CA ALA A 108 -11.36 20.91 5.91
C ALA A 108 -10.78 19.83 6.82
N PHE A 109 -11.62 18.88 7.21
CA PHE A 109 -11.26 17.72 8.03
C PHE A 109 -11.46 16.41 7.28
N ARG A 110 -10.58 15.43 7.51
CA ARG A 110 -10.71 14.06 7.00
C ARG A 110 -10.36 13.06 8.07
N LYS A 111 -10.95 11.86 7.97
CA LYS A 111 -10.60 10.73 8.82
C LYS A 111 -9.74 9.73 8.06
N LEU A 112 -8.74 9.20 8.74
CA LEU A 112 -7.98 8.04 8.29
C LEU A 112 -8.83 6.78 8.54
N GLY A 113 -9.04 5.97 7.51
CA GLY A 113 -9.76 4.70 7.63
C GLY A 113 -9.01 3.72 8.53
N THR A 114 -9.73 2.75 9.10
CA THR A 114 -9.08 1.72 9.95
C THR A 114 -8.07 0.89 9.15
N ALA A 115 -8.43 0.44 7.95
CA ALA A 115 -7.54 -0.32 7.09
C ALA A 115 -6.32 0.50 6.65
N ASP A 116 -6.53 1.74 6.20
CA ASP A 116 -5.46 2.67 5.84
C ASP A 116 -4.48 2.90 7.01
N ALA A 117 -5.01 3.09 8.21
CA ALA A 117 -4.20 3.25 9.42
C ALA A 117 -3.35 2.01 9.71
N ILE A 118 -3.92 0.81 9.53
CA ILE A 118 -3.19 -0.45 9.69
C ILE A 118 -2.10 -0.57 8.64
N HIS A 119 -2.39 -0.27 7.36
CA HIS A 119 -1.39 -0.31 6.30
C HIS A 119 -0.20 0.62 6.58
N LEU A 120 -0.46 1.87 6.93
CA LEU A 120 0.59 2.83 7.28
C LEU A 120 1.39 2.38 8.52
N ALA A 121 0.71 1.89 9.56
CA ALA A 121 1.36 1.38 10.76
C ALA A 121 2.23 0.16 10.48
N THR A 122 1.76 -0.78 9.65
CA THR A 122 2.55 -1.94 9.24
C THR A 122 3.79 -1.52 8.46
N ALA A 123 3.66 -0.56 7.53
CA ALA A 123 4.79 -0.05 6.77
C ALA A 123 5.85 0.65 7.65
N ILE A 124 5.42 1.38 8.68
CA ILE A 124 6.32 1.93 9.72
C ILE A 124 6.98 0.80 10.52
N GLY A 125 6.18 -0.18 10.94
CA GLY A 125 6.64 -1.33 11.72
C GLY A 125 7.70 -2.17 11.01
N LEU A 126 7.69 -2.22 9.67
CA LEU A 126 8.76 -2.87 8.89
C LEU A 126 10.14 -2.33 9.20
N SER A 127 10.32 -1.00 9.21
CA SER A 127 11.61 -0.39 9.54
C SER A 127 11.90 -0.53 11.04
N GLU A 128 10.92 -0.23 11.91
CA GLU A 128 11.17 -0.10 13.35
C GLU A 128 11.31 -1.43 14.10
N ILE A 129 10.56 -2.45 13.68
CA ILE A 129 10.50 -3.74 14.38
C ILE A 129 11.40 -4.76 13.66
N TYR A 130 11.41 -4.72 12.33
CA TYR A 130 12.06 -5.74 11.51
C TYR A 130 13.33 -5.25 10.80
N GLY A 131 13.69 -3.96 10.92
CA GLY A 131 14.88 -3.39 10.27
C GLY A 131 14.79 -3.40 8.73
N VAL A 132 13.58 -3.38 8.18
CA VAL A 132 13.32 -3.38 6.74
C VAL A 132 12.95 -1.97 6.30
N ASP A 133 13.87 -1.30 5.64
CA ASP A 133 13.62 0.02 5.06
C ASP A 133 12.79 -0.09 3.79
N VAL A 134 11.59 0.49 3.83
CA VAL A 134 10.65 0.53 2.70
C VAL A 134 11.02 1.70 1.79
N GLU A 135 11.39 1.38 0.56
CA GLU A 135 11.73 2.35 -0.49
C GLU A 135 10.49 3.15 -0.91
N ALA A 136 9.35 2.50 -1.04
CA ALA A 136 8.09 3.16 -1.36
C ALA A 136 6.87 2.37 -0.85
N PHE A 137 5.88 3.11 -0.39
CA PHE A 137 4.53 2.65 -0.13
C PHE A 137 3.68 2.90 -1.38
N HIS A 138 3.29 1.83 -2.06
CA HIS A 138 2.48 1.88 -3.27
C HIS A 138 0.99 1.79 -2.94
N THR A 139 0.23 2.73 -3.50
CA THR A 139 -1.23 2.82 -3.38
C THR A 139 -1.80 3.62 -4.55
N PHE A 140 -3.08 3.45 -4.83
CA PHE A 140 -3.85 4.29 -5.74
C PHE A 140 -4.72 5.30 -4.99
N ASP A 141 -4.74 5.30 -3.66
CA ASP A 141 -5.65 6.13 -2.89
C ASP A 141 -5.27 7.62 -2.93
N ARG A 142 -6.19 8.40 -3.51
CA ARG A 142 -6.15 9.87 -3.60
C ARG A 142 -7.29 10.51 -2.80
N GLY A 143 -7.89 9.79 -1.86
CA GLY A 143 -8.96 10.28 -0.98
C GLY A 143 -10.22 10.69 -1.75
N LYS A 144 -10.52 9.99 -2.84
CA LYS A 144 -11.71 10.23 -3.66
C LYS A 144 -12.93 9.42 -3.20
N ARG A 145 -12.71 8.30 -2.52
CA ARG A 145 -13.77 7.43 -2.01
C ARG A 145 -14.38 8.03 -0.73
N ARG A 146 -15.69 7.87 -0.57
CA ARG A 146 -16.38 8.18 0.69
C ARG A 146 -16.16 7.04 1.68
N GLY A 147 -15.85 7.37 2.93
CA GLY A 147 -15.74 6.43 4.02
C GLY A 147 -17.11 6.00 4.56
N GLU A 148 -17.10 5.08 5.52
CA GLU A 148 -18.29 4.53 6.18
C GLU A 148 -19.15 5.59 6.86
N ASP A 149 -18.54 6.70 7.29
CA ASP A 149 -19.24 7.83 7.89
C ASP A 149 -19.83 8.82 6.87
N GLY A 150 -19.76 8.49 5.58
CA GLY A 150 -20.22 9.33 4.47
C GLY A 150 -19.28 10.50 4.13
N GLY A 151 -18.21 10.71 4.91
CA GLY A 151 -17.18 11.71 4.67
C GLY A 151 -16.18 11.26 3.60
N LYS A 152 -15.30 12.17 3.12
CA LYS A 152 -14.18 11.77 2.25
C LYS A 152 -13.05 11.21 3.10
N GLY A 153 -12.56 10.02 2.75
CA GLY A 153 -11.40 9.43 3.42
C GLY A 153 -10.14 10.28 3.23
N LEU A 154 -9.23 10.23 4.20
CA LEU A 154 -7.91 10.85 4.10
C LEU A 154 -7.13 10.24 2.93
N PRO A 155 -6.62 11.04 1.98
CA PRO A 155 -5.84 10.49 0.89
C PRO A 155 -4.48 9.99 1.38
N LEU A 156 -4.10 8.77 0.99
CA LEU A 156 -2.73 8.30 1.21
C LEU A 156 -1.71 9.01 0.31
N ILE A 157 -2.03 9.21 -0.98
CA ILE A 157 -1.25 10.09 -1.86
C ILE A 157 -1.59 11.55 -1.54
N GLY A 158 -0.59 12.32 -1.10
CA GLY A 158 -0.79 13.71 -0.67
C GLY A 158 -1.18 13.84 0.80
N PHE A 159 -1.04 12.78 1.60
CA PHE A 159 -1.28 12.72 3.05
C PHE A 159 -0.71 13.92 3.79
N GLU A 160 0.51 14.34 3.44
CA GLU A 160 1.23 15.44 4.08
C GLU A 160 0.48 16.77 4.00
N THR A 161 -0.37 16.97 2.98
CA THR A 161 -1.19 18.17 2.81
C THR A 161 -2.39 18.24 3.75
N TRP A 162 -2.64 17.17 4.52
CA TRP A 162 -3.73 17.04 5.49
C TRP A 162 -3.23 16.89 6.93
N SER A 163 -1.95 17.16 7.19
CA SER A 163 -1.33 16.91 8.50
C SER A 163 -1.25 18.14 9.41
N GLU A 164 -1.83 19.27 9.01
CA GLU A 164 -1.70 20.56 9.72
C GLU A 164 -2.12 20.47 11.20
N GLY A 165 -3.18 19.71 11.51
CA GLY A 165 -3.70 19.53 12.87
C GLY A 165 -2.93 18.54 13.75
N CYS A 166 -1.96 17.81 13.20
CA CYS A 166 -1.27 16.71 13.89
C CYS A 166 0.24 16.66 13.63
N LEU A 167 0.85 17.80 13.23
CA LEU A 167 2.27 17.90 12.89
C LEU A 167 3.24 17.49 14.03
N ALA A 168 2.79 17.59 15.29
CA ALA A 168 3.60 17.26 16.45
C ALA A 168 3.67 15.75 16.74
N ASP A 169 2.79 14.93 16.17
CA ASP A 169 2.81 13.49 16.45
C ASP A 169 3.96 12.81 15.66
N PRO A 170 4.84 12.03 16.34
CA PRO A 170 5.99 11.41 15.70
C PRO A 170 5.62 10.32 14.70
N LEU A 171 4.48 9.61 14.85
CA LEU A 171 4.02 8.65 13.84
C LEU A 171 3.55 9.39 12.58
N VAL A 172 2.85 10.51 12.73
CA VAL A 172 2.46 11.36 11.60
C VAL A 172 3.70 11.86 10.86
N ALA A 173 4.75 12.28 11.58
CA ALA A 173 6.01 12.70 10.97
C ALA A 173 6.66 11.57 10.16
N LYS A 174 6.66 10.33 10.67
CA LYS A 174 7.16 9.14 9.97
C LYS A 174 6.34 8.84 8.72
N VAL A 175 5.00 8.90 8.81
CA VAL A 175 4.16 8.78 7.61
C VAL A 175 4.56 9.87 6.63
N ARG A 176 4.59 11.16 7.00
CA ARG A 176 4.94 12.25 6.06
C ARG A 176 6.28 12.03 5.34
N ALA A 177 7.29 11.49 6.03
CA ALA A 177 8.61 11.21 5.46
C ALA A 177 8.63 9.99 4.50
N MET A 178 7.68 9.07 4.64
CA MET A 178 7.58 7.89 3.78
C MET A 178 7.27 8.29 2.33
N LYS A 179 7.99 7.74 1.37
CA LYS A 179 7.67 7.90 -0.05
C LYS A 179 6.40 7.11 -0.37
N ARG A 180 5.35 7.82 -0.77
CA ARG A 180 4.06 7.24 -1.20
C ARG A 180 3.81 7.56 -2.65
N GLY A 181 3.33 6.59 -3.41
CA GLY A 181 3.06 6.82 -4.83
C GLY A 181 2.37 5.66 -5.53
N LEU A 182 2.20 5.82 -6.83
CA LEU A 182 1.74 4.74 -7.70
C LEU A 182 2.84 3.67 -7.84
N PRO A 183 2.48 2.40 -8.10
CA PRO A 183 3.43 1.32 -8.32
C PRO A 183 4.05 1.40 -9.73
N LEU A 184 4.81 2.46 -10.00
CA LEU A 184 5.47 2.68 -11.28
C LEU A 184 6.78 1.91 -11.34
N HIS A 185 6.98 1.14 -12.41
CA HIS A 185 8.24 0.47 -12.66
C HIS A 185 9.29 1.51 -13.11
N PRO A 186 10.55 1.49 -12.61
CA PRO A 186 11.56 2.50 -12.98
C PRO A 186 11.97 2.44 -14.46
N SER A 187 11.79 1.29 -15.10
CA SER A 187 12.04 1.07 -16.52
C SER A 187 10.81 0.42 -17.16
N PRO A 188 9.72 1.16 -17.38
CA PRO A 188 8.46 0.58 -17.83
C PRO A 188 8.63 -0.01 -19.24
N ASN A 189 8.14 -1.23 -19.45
CA ASN A 189 8.17 -1.88 -20.75
C ASN A 189 7.35 -1.08 -21.78
N MET A 190 8.04 -0.35 -22.65
CA MET A 190 7.43 0.46 -23.73
C MET A 190 6.70 -0.38 -24.80
N LEU A 191 6.73 -1.72 -24.70
CA LEU A 191 6.13 -2.64 -25.66
C LEU A 191 4.69 -3.08 -25.31
N ALA A 192 4.16 -2.72 -24.14
CA ALA A 192 2.82 -3.15 -23.70
C ALA A 192 1.64 -2.39 -24.37
N GLY A 193 1.92 -1.48 -25.31
CA GLY A 193 0.91 -0.66 -25.99
C GLY A 193 0.52 -1.13 -27.41
N ARG A 194 0.59 -2.42 -27.72
CA ARG A 194 0.13 -2.97 -29.01
C ARG A 194 -0.89 -4.08 -28.84
#